data_AF-A0A1Q5L8R2-F1
#
_entry.id   AF-A0A1Q5L8R2-F1
#
_cell.length_a   1.000
_cell.length_b   1.000
_cell.length_c   1.000
_cell.angle_alpha   90.00
_cell.angle_beta   90.00
_cell.angle_gamma   90.00
#
_symmetry.space_group_name_H-M   'P 1'
#
loop_
_entity.id
_entity.type
_entity.pdbx_description
1 polymer ?
#
loop_
_entity_poly.entity_id
_entity_poly.type
_entity_poly.pdbx_seq_one_letter_code
_entity_poly.pdbx_strand_id
1 'polypeptide(L)'
;MRWRYGAWEREAVLGCLGGRPEEVVTHLLSSNESEARTAGLHAGAAYGRLGMTQAWAIAEGDPDAGLRLHAVRAVIRLALDSGSRTVLEAARARVLIRLNTDHSYEVHRATLTTAVEAGLFRALDLADLAVGHRYRNIRRHSCTAVRSAAVGRLRGADRGADRGDELVRHLSDPSAFVRAAVCRELRAAGGDPRTHYRALCADPTALAPAAVI
;
A
#
# COMPACT_ATOMS: atom_id res chain seq x y z
N MET A 1 -30.61 -3.84 9.42
CA MET A 1 -29.36 -4.64 9.42
C MET A 1 -28.90 -4.84 7.99
N ARG A 2 -27.78 -4.21 7.58
CA ARG A 2 -27.23 -4.33 6.22
C ARG A 2 -26.33 -5.57 6.15
N TRP A 3 -26.84 -6.63 5.54
CA TRP A 3 -26.06 -7.82 5.20
C TRP A 3 -25.06 -7.45 4.11
N ARG A 4 -23.77 -7.77 4.32
CA ARG A 4 -22.71 -7.57 3.34
C ARG A 4 -22.88 -8.61 2.23
N TYR A 5 -23.32 -8.17 1.05
CA TYR A 5 -23.63 -8.99 -0.13
C TYR A 5 -22.62 -10.11 -0.43
N GLY A 6 -21.32 -9.90 -0.23
CA GLY A 6 -20.29 -10.92 -0.53
C GLY A 6 -20.06 -12.02 0.52
N ALA A 7 -20.81 -12.07 1.62
CA ALA A 7 -20.72 -13.20 2.57
C ALA A 7 -21.63 -14.36 2.16
N TRP A 8 -22.82 -14.04 1.64
CA TRP A 8 -23.79 -15.03 1.16
C TRP A 8 -23.30 -15.74 -0.11
N GLU A 9 -22.70 -15.02 -1.07
CA GLU A 9 -22.11 -15.64 -2.27
C GLU A 9 -21.00 -16.65 -1.93
N ARG A 10 -20.21 -16.40 -0.87
CA ARG A 10 -19.14 -17.31 -0.42
C ARG A 10 -19.68 -18.61 0.19
N GLU A 11 -20.73 -18.54 1.00
CA GLU A 11 -21.38 -19.72 1.57
C GLU A 11 -22.27 -20.44 0.55
N ALA A 12 -22.94 -19.71 -0.34
CA ALA A 12 -23.83 -20.27 -1.36
C ALA A 12 -23.05 -21.04 -2.44
N VAL A 13 -21.91 -20.52 -2.90
CA VAL A 13 -21.12 -21.19 -3.95
C VAL A 13 -20.43 -22.46 -3.40
N LEU A 14 -19.94 -22.44 -2.17
CA LEU A 14 -19.25 -23.60 -1.58
C LEU A 14 -20.19 -24.59 -0.89
N GLY A 15 -21.33 -24.13 -0.36
CA GLY A 15 -22.36 -24.97 0.23
C GLY A 15 -23.19 -25.74 -0.81
N CYS A 16 -23.42 -25.18 -2.00
CA CYS A 16 -24.26 -25.81 -3.02
C CYS A 16 -23.53 -26.81 -3.93
N LEU A 17 -22.20 -26.78 -4.02
CA LEU A 17 -21.50 -27.55 -5.06
C LEU A 17 -21.10 -28.98 -4.67
N GLY A 18 -21.22 -29.41 -3.42
CA GLY A 18 -21.02 -30.82 -2.99
C GLY A 18 -19.67 -31.47 -3.33
N GLY A 19 -18.77 -30.75 -4.01
CA GLY A 19 -17.48 -31.20 -4.53
C GLY A 19 -16.31 -30.72 -3.69
N ARG A 20 -15.11 -31.21 -4.00
CA ARG A 20 -13.90 -30.82 -3.25
C ARG A 20 -13.61 -29.33 -3.51
N PRO A 21 -13.23 -28.54 -2.49
CA PRO A 21 -13.01 -27.09 -2.64
C PRO A 21 -12.06 -26.70 -3.79
N GLU A 22 -11.09 -27.55 -4.11
CA GLU A 22 -10.13 -27.34 -5.19
C GLU A 22 -10.75 -27.47 -6.60
N GLU A 23 -11.65 -28.44 -6.79
CA GLU A 23 -12.37 -28.65 -8.05
C GLU A 23 -13.32 -27.48 -8.32
N VAL A 24 -14.00 -27.01 -7.26
CA VAL A 24 -14.91 -25.87 -7.33
C VAL A 24 -14.16 -24.57 -7.66
N VAL A 25 -13.05 -24.28 -6.98
CA VAL A 25 -12.23 -23.09 -7.27
C VAL A 25 -11.71 -23.13 -8.71
N THR A 26 -11.22 -24.27 -9.17
CA THR A 26 -10.72 -24.43 -10.54
C THR A 26 -11.83 -24.20 -11.57
N HIS A 27 -13.01 -24.79 -11.34
CA HIS A 27 -14.16 -24.62 -12.21
C HIS A 27 -14.58 -23.14 -12.32
N LEU A 28 -14.72 -22.45 -11.19
CA LEU A 28 -15.09 -21.04 -11.13
C LEU A 28 -14.08 -20.14 -11.85
N LEU A 29 -12.77 -20.39 -11.67
CA LEU A 29 -11.70 -19.64 -12.34
C LEU A 29 -11.68 -19.86 -13.86
N SER A 30 -12.19 -20.99 -14.34
CA SER A 30 -12.32 -21.30 -15.77
C SER A 30 -13.62 -20.80 -16.43
N SER A 31 -14.54 -20.23 -15.64
CA SER A 31 -15.82 -19.74 -16.17
C SER A 31 -15.63 -18.54 -17.11
N ASN A 32 -16.49 -18.42 -18.12
CA ASN A 32 -16.54 -17.24 -18.99
C ASN A 32 -17.14 -16.02 -18.26
N GLU A 33 -17.85 -16.23 -17.15
CA GLU A 33 -18.46 -15.18 -16.36
C GLU A 33 -17.46 -14.55 -15.38
N SER A 34 -17.31 -13.22 -15.45
CA SER A 34 -16.37 -12.48 -14.60
C SER A 34 -16.72 -12.56 -13.10
N GLU A 35 -18.00 -12.61 -12.76
CA GLU A 35 -18.48 -12.80 -11.39
C GLU A 35 -18.07 -14.16 -10.83
N ALA A 36 -18.26 -15.23 -11.61
CA ALA A 36 -17.84 -16.58 -11.23
C ALA A 36 -16.31 -16.66 -11.04
N ARG A 37 -15.52 -16.06 -11.95
CA ARG A 37 -14.06 -15.99 -11.78
C ARG A 37 -13.65 -15.20 -10.54
N THR A 38 -14.35 -14.11 -10.24
CA THR A 38 -14.10 -13.29 -9.04
C THR A 38 -14.41 -14.07 -7.76
N ALA A 39 -15.52 -14.82 -7.73
CA ALA A 39 -15.85 -15.71 -6.63
C ALA A 39 -14.81 -16.83 -6.46
N GLY A 40 -14.39 -17.45 -7.58
CA GLY A 40 -13.34 -18.47 -7.59
C GLY A 40 -12.01 -17.97 -7.04
N LEU A 41 -11.60 -16.76 -7.42
CA LEU A 41 -10.39 -16.12 -6.92
C LEU A 41 -10.48 -15.85 -5.40
N HIS A 42 -11.62 -15.31 -4.94
CA HIS A 42 -11.84 -15.03 -3.52
C HIS A 42 -11.87 -16.31 -2.67
N ALA A 43 -12.55 -17.34 -3.14
CA ALA A 43 -12.57 -18.65 -2.49
C ALA A 43 -11.16 -19.27 -2.48
N GLY A 44 -10.49 -19.29 -3.63
CA GLY A 44 -9.13 -19.83 -3.75
C GLY A 44 -8.16 -19.18 -2.75
N ALA A 45 -8.19 -17.85 -2.65
CA ALA A 45 -7.37 -17.13 -1.67
C ALA A 45 -7.75 -17.45 -0.21
N ALA A 46 -9.06 -17.50 0.11
CA ALA A 46 -9.53 -17.73 1.47
C ALA A 46 -9.25 -19.14 2.00
N TYR A 47 -9.30 -20.15 1.12
CA TYR A 47 -9.09 -21.56 1.49
C TYR A 47 -7.65 -22.06 1.23
N GLY A 48 -6.72 -21.15 0.88
CA GLY A 48 -5.33 -21.52 0.59
C GLY A 48 -5.18 -22.40 -0.65
N ARG A 49 -6.13 -22.33 -1.59
CA ARG A 49 -6.14 -23.09 -2.85
C ARG A 49 -5.68 -22.27 -4.06
N LEU A 50 -5.42 -20.99 -3.87
CA LEU A 50 -4.84 -20.11 -4.88
C LEU A 50 -3.34 -19.95 -4.63
N GLY A 51 -2.53 -20.53 -5.51
CA GLY A 51 -1.08 -20.34 -5.48
C GLY A 51 -0.65 -18.97 -6.01
N MET A 52 0.51 -18.48 -5.56
CA MET A 52 1.09 -17.20 -6.00
C MET A 52 1.24 -17.11 -7.53
N THR A 53 1.67 -18.21 -8.17
CA THR A 53 1.85 -18.28 -9.63
C THR A 53 0.54 -18.10 -10.37
N GLN A 54 -0.53 -18.76 -9.91
CA GLN A 54 -1.86 -18.68 -10.53
C GLN A 54 -2.46 -17.28 -10.33
N ALA A 55 -2.32 -16.71 -9.13
CA ALA A 55 -2.76 -15.36 -8.85
C ALA A 55 -2.05 -14.32 -9.73
N TRP A 56 -0.74 -14.49 -9.97
CA TRP A 56 -0.01 -13.63 -10.92
C TRP A 56 -0.47 -13.81 -12.37
N ALA A 57 -0.74 -15.03 -12.82
CA ALA A 57 -1.23 -15.28 -14.17
C ALA A 57 -2.55 -14.55 -14.44
N ILE A 58 -3.49 -14.60 -13.48
CA ILE A 58 -4.77 -13.86 -13.56
C ILE A 58 -4.51 -12.35 -13.52
N ALA A 59 -3.68 -11.89 -12.58
CA ALA A 59 -3.34 -10.48 -12.46
C ALA A 59 -2.75 -9.93 -13.76
N GLU A 60 -1.92 -10.68 -14.48
CA GLU A 60 -1.22 -10.20 -15.67
C GLU A 60 -2.01 -10.36 -16.97
N GLY A 61 -2.78 -11.43 -17.10
CA GLY A 61 -3.35 -11.85 -18.39
C GLY A 61 -4.87 -11.75 -18.53
N ASP A 62 -5.65 -11.61 -17.45
CA ASP A 62 -7.12 -11.64 -17.59
C ASP A 62 -7.64 -10.37 -18.29
N PRO A 63 -8.55 -10.47 -19.26
CA PRO A 63 -9.13 -9.30 -19.93
C PRO A 63 -9.91 -8.39 -18.97
N ASP A 64 -10.50 -8.94 -17.91
CA ASP A 64 -11.29 -8.20 -16.93
C ASP A 64 -10.38 -7.41 -15.96
N ALA A 65 -10.49 -6.09 -16.02
CA ALA A 65 -9.71 -5.18 -15.17
C ALA A 65 -10.02 -5.33 -13.67
N GLY A 66 -11.28 -5.62 -13.33
CA GLY A 66 -11.70 -5.89 -11.97
C GLY A 66 -11.05 -7.15 -11.44
N LEU A 67 -11.12 -8.25 -12.19
CA LEU A 67 -10.49 -9.51 -11.81
C LEU A 67 -8.98 -9.38 -11.66
N ARG A 68 -8.31 -8.68 -12.59
CA ARG A 68 -6.87 -8.36 -12.46
C ARG A 68 -6.56 -7.65 -11.14
N LEU A 69 -7.38 -6.68 -10.74
CA LEU A 69 -7.21 -5.95 -9.47
C LEU A 69 -7.43 -6.86 -8.25
N HIS A 70 -8.47 -7.70 -8.26
CA HIS A 70 -8.69 -8.66 -7.20
C HIS A 70 -7.52 -9.65 -7.09
N ALA A 71 -6.94 -10.06 -8.21
CA ALA A 71 -5.81 -10.97 -8.25
C ALA A 71 -4.55 -10.33 -7.66
N VAL A 72 -4.27 -9.06 -7.99
CA VAL A 72 -3.18 -8.28 -7.35
C VAL A 72 -3.37 -8.21 -5.83
N ARG A 73 -4.59 -7.94 -5.35
CA ARG A 73 -4.89 -7.95 -3.91
C ARG A 73 -4.60 -9.30 -3.26
N ALA A 74 -4.96 -10.40 -3.94
CA ALA A 74 -4.70 -11.75 -3.46
C ALA A 74 -3.19 -12.03 -3.39
N VAL A 75 -2.44 -11.69 -4.44
CA VAL A 75 -0.96 -11.79 -4.48
C VAL A 75 -0.32 -11.06 -3.30
N ILE A 76 -0.70 -9.80 -3.05
CA ILE A 76 -0.09 -8.99 -1.99
C ILE A 76 -0.34 -9.65 -0.63
N ARG A 77 -1.54 -10.15 -0.38
CA ARG A 77 -1.87 -10.88 0.84
C ARG A 77 -1.06 -12.16 0.97
N LEU A 78 -1.06 -13.01 -0.05
CA LEU A 78 -0.29 -14.25 -0.07
C LEU A 78 1.21 -13.99 0.18
N ALA A 79 1.75 -12.88 -0.31
CA ALA A 79 3.16 -12.54 -0.14
C ALA A 79 3.46 -12.14 1.31
N LEU A 80 2.59 -11.34 1.92
CA LEU A 80 2.67 -10.97 3.33
C LEU A 80 2.48 -12.18 4.24
N ASP A 81 1.46 -12.99 3.98
CA ASP A 81 1.11 -14.17 4.77
C ASP A 81 2.18 -15.26 4.69
N SER A 82 2.98 -15.30 3.60
CA SER A 82 4.09 -16.24 3.48
C SER A 82 5.19 -16.06 4.53
N GLY A 83 5.31 -14.84 5.12
CA GLY A 83 6.40 -14.47 6.01
C GLY A 83 7.79 -14.46 5.34
N SER A 84 7.87 -14.81 4.06
CA SER A 84 9.13 -14.97 3.33
C SER A 84 9.56 -13.65 2.71
N ARG A 85 10.71 -13.14 3.15
CA ARG A 85 11.29 -11.92 2.59
C ARG A 85 11.53 -12.02 1.09
N THR A 86 11.96 -13.18 0.59
CA THR A 86 12.21 -13.36 -0.86
C THR A 86 10.93 -13.29 -1.68
N VAL A 87 9.85 -13.91 -1.18
CA VAL A 87 8.52 -13.86 -1.82
C VAL A 87 7.96 -12.44 -1.78
N LEU A 88 8.11 -11.74 -0.66
CA LEU A 88 7.67 -10.35 -0.52
C LEU A 88 8.41 -9.40 -1.47
N GLU A 89 9.73 -9.53 -1.59
CA GLU A 89 10.52 -8.72 -2.54
C GLU A 89 10.17 -9.03 -3.99
N ALA A 90 9.99 -10.30 -4.35
CA ALA A 90 9.56 -10.69 -5.68
C ALA A 90 8.18 -10.10 -6.02
N ALA A 91 7.23 -10.17 -5.08
CA ALA A 91 5.91 -9.58 -5.24
C ALA A 91 5.99 -8.06 -5.39
N ARG A 92 6.76 -7.37 -4.54
CA ARG A 92 6.99 -5.92 -4.61
C ARG A 92 7.55 -5.50 -5.97
N ALA A 93 8.62 -6.16 -6.45
CA ALA A 93 9.23 -5.85 -7.74
C ALA A 93 8.25 -6.01 -8.90
N ARG A 94 7.45 -7.08 -8.87
CA ARG A 94 6.46 -7.38 -9.91
C ARG A 94 5.28 -6.41 -9.91
N VAL A 95 4.83 -5.96 -8.72
CA VAL A 95 3.84 -4.87 -8.61
C VAL A 95 4.39 -3.56 -9.18
N LEU A 96 5.65 -3.21 -8.91
CA LEU A 96 6.28 -2.00 -9.48
C LEU A 96 6.35 -2.04 -11.01
N ILE A 97 6.72 -3.19 -11.59
CA ILE A 97 6.70 -3.39 -13.06
C ILE A 97 5.28 -3.18 -13.58
N ARG A 98 4.28 -3.76 -12.91
CA ARG A 98 2.88 -3.68 -13.32
C ARG A 98 2.30 -2.26 -13.32
N LEU A 99 2.70 -1.43 -12.37
CA LEU A 99 2.34 0.00 -12.36
C LEU A 99 2.85 0.74 -13.62
N ASN A 100 3.91 0.23 -14.26
CA ASN A 100 4.45 0.76 -15.51
C ASN A 100 3.85 0.10 -16.77
N THR A 101 3.26 -1.08 -16.68
CA THR A 101 2.84 -1.86 -17.88
C THR A 101 1.33 -1.96 -18.09
N ASP A 102 0.49 -1.92 -17.05
CA ASP A 102 -0.97 -2.04 -17.26
C ASP A 102 -1.51 -0.86 -18.09
N HIS A 103 -2.58 -1.11 -18.85
CA HIS A 103 -3.21 -0.12 -19.72
C HIS A 103 -4.38 0.61 -19.06
N SER A 104 -4.92 0.07 -17.96
CA SER A 104 -6.02 0.68 -17.22
C SER A 104 -5.52 1.55 -16.07
N TYR A 105 -5.82 2.85 -16.17
CA TYR A 105 -5.51 3.83 -15.13
C TYR A 105 -6.13 3.47 -13.77
N GLU A 106 -7.38 2.99 -13.75
CA GLU A 106 -8.05 2.59 -12.52
C GLU A 106 -7.35 1.41 -11.85
N VAL A 107 -6.84 0.47 -12.64
CA VAL A 107 -6.05 -0.67 -12.13
C VAL A 107 -4.73 -0.17 -11.54
N HIS A 108 -4.03 0.79 -12.16
CA HIS A 108 -2.80 1.37 -11.58
C HIS A 108 -3.08 2.03 -10.24
N ARG A 109 -4.10 2.90 -10.19
CA ARG A 109 -4.42 3.64 -8.96
C ARG A 109 -4.82 2.68 -7.85
N ALA A 110 -5.70 1.74 -8.12
CA ALA A 110 -6.16 0.78 -7.12
C ALA A 110 -5.05 -0.19 -6.68
N THR A 111 -4.15 -0.57 -7.58
CA THR A 111 -2.94 -1.36 -7.26
C THR A 111 -2.02 -0.57 -6.33
N LEU A 112 -1.71 0.68 -6.66
CA LEU A 112 -0.88 1.56 -5.84
C LEU A 112 -1.48 1.75 -4.45
N THR A 113 -2.76 2.09 -4.36
CA THR A 113 -3.44 2.25 -3.07
C THR A 113 -3.38 0.97 -2.23
N THR A 114 -3.70 -0.18 -2.85
CA THR A 114 -3.65 -1.48 -2.16
C THR A 114 -2.25 -1.78 -1.63
N ALA A 115 -1.21 -1.59 -2.45
CA ALA A 115 0.18 -1.88 -2.07
C ALA A 115 0.69 -0.92 -0.97
N VAL A 116 0.27 0.35 -0.99
CA VAL A 116 0.57 1.31 0.08
C VAL A 116 -0.12 0.92 1.38
N GLU A 117 -1.42 0.64 1.36
CA GLU A 117 -2.22 0.29 2.54
C GLU A 117 -1.73 -1.01 3.19
N ALA A 118 -1.31 -1.97 2.36
CA ALA A 118 -0.75 -3.24 2.82
C ALA A 118 0.72 -3.13 3.30
N GLY A 119 1.35 -1.96 3.17
CA GLY A 119 2.75 -1.76 3.56
C GLY A 119 3.76 -2.50 2.67
N LEU A 120 3.38 -2.88 1.45
CA LEU A 120 4.26 -3.59 0.51
C LEU A 120 5.40 -2.69 0.02
N PHE A 121 5.12 -1.40 -0.18
CA PHE A 121 6.10 -0.45 -0.67
C PHE A 121 6.92 0.18 0.45
N ARG A 122 8.22 0.30 0.18
CA ARG A 122 9.16 1.03 1.02
C ARG A 122 9.05 2.53 0.72
N ALA A 123 9.54 3.36 1.63
CA ALA A 123 9.57 4.81 1.43
C ALA A 123 10.31 5.21 0.13
N LEU A 124 11.40 4.51 -0.20
CA LEU A 124 12.16 4.75 -1.43
C LEU A 124 11.35 4.45 -2.70
N ASP A 125 10.55 3.38 -2.73
CA ASP A 125 9.67 3.08 -3.88
C ASP A 125 8.70 4.22 -4.16
N LEU A 126 8.09 4.71 -3.08
CA LEU A 126 7.12 5.77 -3.18
C LEU A 126 7.77 7.09 -3.58
N ALA A 127 9.02 7.34 -3.17
CA ALA A 127 9.81 8.48 -3.63
C ALA A 127 10.14 8.37 -5.12
N ASP A 128 10.62 7.22 -5.58
CA ASP A 128 10.96 6.97 -6.99
C ASP A 128 9.72 7.12 -7.88
N LEU A 129 8.58 6.55 -7.46
CA LEU A 129 7.31 6.71 -8.15
C LEU A 129 6.81 8.16 -8.12
N ALA A 130 7.07 8.92 -7.05
CA ALA A 130 6.68 10.32 -6.95
C ALA A 130 7.48 11.23 -7.89
N VAL A 131 8.77 10.93 -8.09
CA VAL A 131 9.68 11.72 -8.92
C VAL A 131 9.55 11.36 -10.40
N GLY A 132 9.65 10.07 -10.72
CA GLY A 132 9.95 9.64 -12.09
C GLY A 132 8.79 8.99 -12.85
N HIS A 133 7.64 8.71 -12.21
CA HIS A 133 6.61 7.95 -12.89
C HIS A 133 5.96 8.74 -14.04
N ARG A 134 5.73 8.09 -15.19
CA ARG A 134 5.18 8.76 -16.40
C ARG A 134 3.81 9.42 -16.14
N TYR A 135 2.94 8.76 -15.37
CA TYR A 135 1.62 9.28 -15.06
C TYR A 135 1.61 10.22 -13.85
N ARG A 136 1.15 11.46 -14.06
CA ARG A 136 1.03 12.51 -13.03
C ARG A 136 0.24 12.08 -11.80
N ASN A 137 -0.83 11.32 -12.00
CA ASN A 137 -1.70 10.89 -10.90
C ASN A 137 -1.03 9.88 -9.98
N ILE A 138 -0.23 8.97 -10.54
CA ILE A 138 0.62 8.05 -9.76
C ILE A 138 1.66 8.85 -8.98
N ARG A 139 2.35 9.81 -9.62
CA ARG A 139 3.28 10.70 -8.92
C ARG A 139 2.63 11.39 -7.71
N ARG A 140 1.42 11.94 -7.89
CA ARG A 140 0.67 12.63 -6.82
C ARG A 140 0.22 11.68 -5.70
N HIS A 141 -0.28 10.49 -6.04
CA HIS A 141 -0.67 9.50 -5.03
C HIS A 141 0.55 9.00 -4.25
N SER A 142 1.66 8.67 -4.92
CA SER A 142 2.90 8.27 -4.26
C SER A 142 3.44 9.38 -3.37
N CYS A 143 3.45 10.63 -3.83
CA CYS A 143 3.81 11.79 -3.00
C CYS A 143 2.94 11.90 -1.73
N THR A 144 1.62 11.68 -1.87
CA THR A 144 0.70 11.67 -0.72
C THR A 144 0.99 10.52 0.22
N ALA A 145 1.29 9.32 -0.30
CA ALA A 145 1.66 8.16 0.51
C ALA A 145 2.98 8.39 1.28
N VAL A 146 4.00 8.99 0.65
CA VAL A 146 5.25 9.37 1.35
C VAL A 146 4.94 10.35 2.48
N ARG A 147 4.05 11.33 2.27
CA ARG A 147 3.64 12.29 3.31
C ARG A 147 3.02 11.57 4.49
N SER A 148 2.04 10.71 4.22
CA SER A 148 1.33 9.97 5.25
C SER A 148 2.24 9.01 6.01
N ALA A 149 3.18 8.34 5.32
CA ALA A 149 4.14 7.45 5.95
C ALA A 149 5.18 8.21 6.81
N ALA A 150 5.58 9.42 6.41
CA ALA A 150 6.43 10.27 7.23
C ALA A 150 5.68 10.73 8.49
N VAL A 151 4.44 11.23 8.35
CA VAL A 151 3.59 11.62 9.49
C VAL A 151 3.30 10.44 10.41
N GLY A 152 3.00 9.26 9.86
CA GLY A 152 2.74 8.05 10.64
C GLY A 152 3.97 7.59 11.44
N ARG A 153 5.19 7.72 10.90
CA ARG A 153 6.42 7.44 11.64
C ARG A 153 6.67 8.42 12.77
N LEU A 154 6.43 9.72 12.52
CA LEU A 154 6.49 10.75 13.57
C LEU A 154 5.46 10.48 14.69
N ARG A 155 4.24 10.04 14.34
CA ARG A 155 3.21 9.60 15.30
C ARG A 155 3.50 8.26 15.98
N GLY A 156 4.35 7.41 15.38
CA GLY A 156 4.74 6.12 15.93
C GLY A 156 5.87 6.20 16.95
N ALA A 157 6.75 7.20 16.80
CA ALA A 157 7.71 7.63 17.83
C ALA A 157 6.99 8.22 19.08
N ASP A 158 5.74 8.63 18.92
CA ASP A 158 4.86 9.39 19.82
C ASP A 158 4.20 8.56 20.96
N ARG A 159 4.89 7.56 21.54
CA ARG A 159 4.51 6.97 22.85
C ARG A 159 5.26 7.62 24.02
N GLY A 160 5.64 8.90 23.90
CA GLY A 160 6.32 9.67 24.94
C GLY A 160 5.92 11.14 24.92
N ALA A 161 6.05 11.84 26.05
CA ALA A 161 5.60 13.21 26.28
C ALA A 161 6.39 14.31 25.51
N ASP A 162 7.36 13.94 24.67
CA ASP A 162 8.29 14.85 23.98
C ASP A 162 7.83 15.29 22.57
N ARG A 163 6.53 15.13 22.29
CA ARG A 163 5.85 15.39 21.00
C ARG A 163 6.19 16.73 20.33
N GLY A 164 6.38 17.79 21.12
CA GLY A 164 6.69 19.13 20.61
C GLY A 164 8.14 19.24 20.14
N ASP A 165 9.08 18.76 20.95
CA ASP A 165 10.50 18.98 20.74
C ASP A 165 11.07 18.10 19.61
N GLU A 166 10.55 16.89 19.45
CA GLU A 166 10.95 15.98 18.37
C GLU A 166 10.50 16.49 16.99
N LEU A 167 9.27 16.98 16.85
CA LEU A 167 8.78 17.60 15.62
C LEU A 167 9.61 18.84 15.27
N VAL A 168 9.98 19.64 16.27
CA VAL A 168 10.78 20.85 16.08
C VAL A 168 12.15 20.52 15.46
N ARG A 169 12.85 19.47 15.89
CA ARG A 169 14.14 19.04 15.29
C ARG A 169 14.06 18.81 13.77
N HIS A 170 12.93 18.34 13.27
CA HIS A 170 12.72 18.09 11.84
C HIS A 170 12.36 19.34 11.02
N LEU A 171 12.25 20.53 11.65
CA LEU A 171 12.16 21.80 10.92
C LEU A 171 13.46 22.19 10.21
N SER A 172 14.59 21.66 10.67
CA SER A 172 15.91 21.86 10.06
C SER A 172 16.29 20.73 9.09
N ASP A 173 15.39 19.78 8.83
CA ASP A 173 15.65 18.66 7.92
C ASP A 173 16.00 19.18 6.51
N PRO A 174 17.02 18.62 5.83
CA PRO A 174 17.43 19.09 4.49
C PRO A 174 16.31 18.94 3.44
N SER A 175 15.39 18.01 3.63
CA SER A 175 14.23 17.81 2.76
C SER A 175 13.15 18.88 3.00
N ALA A 176 12.93 19.71 1.98
CA ALA A 176 11.84 20.70 1.99
C ALA A 176 10.45 20.07 2.21
N PHE A 177 10.31 18.80 1.86
CA PHE A 177 9.10 18.02 2.05
C PHE A 177 8.88 17.61 3.51
N VAL A 178 9.93 17.19 4.21
CA VAL A 178 9.88 16.87 5.65
C VAL A 178 9.54 18.14 6.42
N ARG A 179 10.22 19.26 6.13
CA ARG A 179 9.90 20.58 6.72
C ARG A 179 8.44 20.98 6.51
N ALA A 180 7.90 20.79 5.30
CA ALA A 180 6.51 21.11 4.99
C ALA A 180 5.49 20.20 5.70
N ALA A 181 5.83 18.93 5.94
CA ALA A 181 5.00 18.01 6.72
C ALA A 181 4.98 18.40 8.21
N VAL A 182 6.14 18.62 8.80
CA VAL A 182 6.31 19.09 10.18
C VAL A 182 5.57 20.40 10.42
N CYS A 183 5.70 21.38 9.51
CA CYS A 183 4.98 22.65 9.62
C CYS A 183 3.45 22.51 9.59
N ARG A 184 2.90 21.46 8.96
CA ARG A 184 1.45 21.22 8.98
C ARG A 184 1.00 20.59 10.29
N GLU A 185 1.74 19.62 10.81
CA GLU A 185 1.42 18.95 12.07
C GLU A 185 1.56 19.93 13.26
N LEU A 186 2.61 20.77 13.29
CA LEU A 186 2.76 21.81 14.32
C LEU A 186 1.56 22.77 14.33
N ARG A 187 1.09 23.22 13.16
CA ARG A 187 -0.12 24.06 13.06
C ARG A 187 -1.38 23.31 13.50
N ALA A 188 -1.51 22.03 13.15
CA ALA A 188 -2.64 21.21 13.57
C ALA A 188 -2.66 20.97 15.09
N ALA A 189 -1.49 20.97 15.73
CA ALA A 189 -1.34 20.93 17.18
C ALA A 189 -1.48 22.31 17.86
N GLY A 190 -1.77 23.38 17.11
CA GLY A 190 -1.91 24.75 17.63
C GLY A 190 -0.59 25.50 17.82
N GLY A 191 0.55 24.92 17.45
CA GLY A 191 1.87 25.57 17.50
C GLY A 191 2.19 26.41 16.27
N ASP A 192 3.08 27.40 16.41
CA ASP A 192 3.58 28.21 15.30
C ASP A 192 4.98 27.73 14.84
N PRO A 193 5.09 27.12 13.63
CA PRO A 193 6.37 26.66 13.11
C PRO A 193 7.44 27.75 13.00
N ARG A 194 7.06 29.02 12.79
CA ARG A 194 8.03 30.12 12.67
C ARG A 194 8.68 30.44 14.00
N THR A 195 7.92 30.43 15.07
CA THR A 195 8.42 30.63 16.44
C THR A 195 9.42 29.53 16.82
N HIS A 196 9.10 28.27 16.52
CA HIS A 196 10.01 27.15 16.77
C HIS A 196 11.26 27.16 15.87
N TYR A 197 11.12 27.50 14.59
CA TYR A 197 12.29 27.64 13.70
C TYR A 197 13.22 28.78 14.13
N ARG A 198 12.68 29.91 14.60
CA ARG A 198 13.48 31.00 15.16
C ARG A 198 14.23 30.59 16.41
N ALA A 199 13.61 29.80 17.29
CA ALA A 199 14.28 29.25 18.47
C ALA A 199 15.43 28.31 18.08
N LEU A 200 15.24 27.45 17.08
CA LEU A 200 16.30 26.59 16.53
C LEU A 200 17.45 27.38 15.91
N CYS A 201 17.16 28.48 15.22
CA CYS A 201 18.20 29.34 14.67
C CYS A 201 18.93 30.17 15.74
N ALA A 202 18.30 30.41 16.89
CA ALA A 202 18.88 31.13 18.02
C ALA A 202 19.79 30.24 18.90
N ASP A 203 19.63 28.92 18.82
CA ASP A 203 20.50 27.94 19.48
C ASP A 203 21.33 27.15 18.44
N PRO A 204 22.56 27.57 18.12
CA PRO A 204 23.41 26.91 17.14
C PRO A 204 23.84 25.49 17.56
N THR A 205 23.71 25.12 18.84
CA THR A 205 24.02 23.75 19.30
C THR A 205 22.92 22.75 18.96
N ALA A 206 21.68 23.21 18.75
CA ALA A 206 20.55 22.39 18.31
C ALA A 206 20.58 22.04 16.81
N LEU A 207 21.48 22.66 16.03
CA LEU A 207 21.62 22.47 14.58
C LEU A 207 22.72 21.47 14.18
N ALA A 208 23.50 20.96 15.13
CA ALA A 208 24.58 20.01 14.82
C ALA A 208 23.98 18.63 14.46
N PRO A 209 24.22 18.10 13.24
CA PRO A 209 23.93 16.71 12.97
C PRO A 209 24.82 15.86 13.90
N ALA A 210 24.25 14.84 14.54
CA ALA A 210 25.04 13.79 15.17
C ALA A 210 25.98 13.24 14.08
N ALA A 211 27.29 13.46 14.26
CA ALA A 211 28.31 12.98 13.35
C ALA A 211 28.15 11.47 13.20
N VAL A 212 27.84 11.02 11.99
CA VAL A 212 27.84 9.61 11.63
C VAL A 212 29.30 9.21 11.44
N ILE A 213 29.80 8.39 12.38
CA ILE A 213 30.99 7.53 12.19
C ILE A 213 30.54 6.28 11.44
#